data_AF-U1QBM6-F1
#
_entry.id   AF-U1QBM6-F1
#
_cell.length_a   1.000
_cell.length_b   1.000
_cell.length_c   1.000
_cell.angle_alpha   90.00
_cell.angle_beta   90.00
_cell.angle_gamma   90.00
#
_symmetry.space_group_name_H-M   'P 1'
#
loop_
_entity.id
_entity.type
_entity.pdbx_description
1 polymer ?
#
loop_
_entity_poly.entity_id
_entity_poly.type
_entity_poly.pdbx_seq_one_letter_code
_entity_poly.pdbx_strand_id
1 'polypeptide(L)'
;MEIDADLRRKTAVSAAAVGISLVTFTAIGLAFSEEIPNGGIAFSNTGGFAVVAALVGFIFLMAGIGVWLDNTTADTAETDDADPTE
;
A
#
# COMPACT_ATOMS: atom_id res chain seq x y z
N MET A 1 -5.13 -25.01 -9.97
CA MET A 1 -4.43 -23.85 -10.57
C MET A 1 -3.25 -23.56 -9.67
N GLU A 2 -2.06 -23.93 -10.12
CA GLU A 2 -0.80 -23.70 -9.40
C GLU A 2 -0.44 -22.23 -9.64
N ILE A 3 -0.73 -21.38 -8.65
CA ILE A 3 -0.25 -20.00 -8.71
C ILE A 3 1.18 -20.08 -8.21
N ASP A 4 2.15 -19.71 -9.06
CA ASP A 4 3.56 -19.58 -8.68
C ASP A 4 3.67 -18.84 -7.35
N ALA A 5 4.50 -19.35 -6.46
CA ALA A 5 4.66 -18.81 -5.10
C ALA A 5 5.02 -17.32 -5.12
N ASP A 6 5.73 -16.87 -6.16
CA ASP A 6 6.10 -15.48 -6.37
C ASP A 6 4.88 -14.59 -6.69
N LEU A 7 3.98 -15.05 -7.57
CA LEU A 7 2.73 -14.33 -7.88
C LEU A 7 1.82 -14.21 -6.65
N ARG A 8 1.81 -15.23 -5.77
CA ARG A 8 1.10 -15.16 -4.48
C ARG A 8 1.69 -14.10 -3.57
N ARG A 9 3.02 -14.04 -3.43
CA ARG A 9 3.70 -13.07 -2.56
C ARG A 9 3.47 -11.64 -3.03
N LYS A 10 3.61 -11.39 -4.33
CA LYS A 10 3.39 -10.05 -4.93
C LYS A 10 1.95 -9.57 -4.76
N THR A 11 0.99 -10.47 -4.98
CA THR A 11 -0.44 -10.18 -4.76
C THR A 11 -0.75 -9.92 -3.29
N ALA A 12 -0.21 -10.72 -2.37
CA ALA A 12 -0.43 -10.56 -0.94
C ALA A 12 0.13 -9.22 -0.42
N VAL A 13 1.31 -8.80 -0.88
CA VAL A 13 1.91 -7.50 -0.51
C VAL A 13 1.07 -6.34 -1.03
N SER A 14 0.61 -6.41 -2.29
CA SER A 14 -0.27 -5.39 -2.87
C SER A 14 -1.60 -5.29 -2.11
N ALA A 15 -2.23 -6.43 -1.82
CA ALA A 15 -3.47 -6.48 -1.05
C ALA A 15 -3.30 -5.91 0.36
N ALA A 16 -2.17 -6.18 1.03
CA ALA A 16 -1.86 -5.61 2.33
C ALA A 16 -1.71 -4.09 2.27
N ALA A 17 -1.01 -3.56 1.26
CA ALA A 17 -0.84 -2.12 1.08
C ALA A 17 -2.17 -1.40 0.81
N VAL A 18 -3.06 -2.01 0.04
CA VAL A 18 -4.44 -1.53 -0.14
C VAL A 18 -5.19 -1.54 1.20
N GLY A 19 -5.08 -2.63 1.97
CA GLY A 19 -5.69 -2.73 3.30
C GLY A 19 -5.26 -1.61 4.24
N ILE A 20 -3.94 -1.32 4.31
CA ILE A 20 -3.40 -0.22 5.10
C ILE A 20 -3.97 1.13 4.66
N SER A 21 -4.15 1.33 3.35
CA SER A 21 -4.72 2.57 2.82
C SER A 21 -6.18 2.74 3.20
N LEU A 22 -6.98 1.67 3.13
CA LEU A 22 -8.38 1.71 3.56
C LEU A 22 -8.51 2.00 5.06
N VAL A 23 -7.65 1.41 5.89
CA VAL A 23 -7.58 1.73 7.33
C VAL A 23 -7.24 3.20 7.54
N THR A 24 -6.28 3.73 6.77
CA THR A 24 -5.87 5.14 6.85
C THR A 24 -7.00 6.08 6.46
N PHE A 25 -7.71 5.82 5.34
CA PHE A 25 -8.86 6.64 4.93
C PHE A 25 -10.00 6.59 5.94
N THR A 26 -10.27 5.41 6.50
CA THR A 26 -11.27 5.25 7.56
C THR A 26 -10.90 6.09 8.78
N ALA A 27 -9.64 6.02 9.22
CA ALA A 27 -9.14 6.80 10.36
C ALA A 27 -9.26 8.32 10.11
N ILE A 28 -8.93 8.79 8.91
CA ILE A 28 -9.08 10.20 8.51
C ILE A 28 -10.56 10.60 8.53
N GLY A 29 -11.44 9.76 7.99
CA GLY A 29 -12.89 9.99 8.04
C GLY A 29 -13.40 10.19 9.46
N LEU A 30 -13.02 9.30 10.38
CA LEU A 30 -13.43 9.38 11.78
C LEU A 30 -12.80 10.55 12.53
N ALA A 31 -11.57 10.94 12.20
CA ALA A 31 -10.85 12.01 12.90
C ALA A 31 -11.27 13.42 12.45
N PHE A 32 -11.75 13.57 11.22
CA PHE A 32 -12.04 14.88 10.63
C PHE A 32 -13.51 15.05 10.16
N SER A 33 -14.39 14.10 10.49
CA SER A 33 -15.82 14.24 10.29
C SER A 33 -16.38 15.31 11.22
N GLU A 34 -17.12 16.25 10.65
CA GLU A 34 -17.84 17.30 11.36
C GLU A 34 -19.33 17.19 11.03
N GLU A 35 -20.17 17.28 12.06
CA GLU A 35 -21.61 17.19 11.91
C GLU A 35 -22.18 18.56 11.50
N ILE A 36 -22.94 18.59 10.40
CA ILE A 36 -23.59 19.81 9.93
C ILE A 36 -24.98 19.92 10.58
N PRO A 37 -25.38 21.10 11.08
CA PRO A 37 -26.75 21.36 11.49
C PRO A 37 -27.73 20.98 10.37
N ASN A 38 -28.74 20.16 10.69
CA ASN A 38 -29.70 19.50 9.78
C ASN A 38 -29.29 18.14 9.19
N GLY A 39 -28.37 17.42 9.84
CA GLY A 39 -28.25 15.95 9.69
C GLY A 39 -27.29 15.46 8.61
N GLY A 40 -26.30 16.27 8.24
CA GLY A 40 -25.24 15.88 7.30
C GLY A 40 -23.91 15.63 8.01
N ILE A 41 -23.03 14.87 7.36
CA ILE A 41 -21.62 14.73 7.77
C ILE A 41 -20.78 15.37 6.67
N ALA A 42 -19.90 16.30 7.05
CA ALA A 42 -18.93 16.88 6.14
C ALA A 42 -17.52 16.71 6.67
N PHE A 43 -16.55 16.89 5.78
CA PHE A 43 -15.16 17.02 6.17
C PHE A 43 -14.86 18.48 6.50
N SER A 44 -14.12 18.69 7.59
CA SER A 44 -13.42 19.96 7.80
C SER A 44 -12.44 20.22 6.64
N ASN A 45 -12.06 21.49 6.43
CA ASN A 45 -11.09 21.86 5.40
C ASN A 45 -9.76 21.09 5.57
N THR A 46 -9.30 20.93 6.83
CA THR A 46 -8.12 20.13 7.19
C THR A 46 -8.29 18.65 6.82
N GLY A 47 -9.49 18.08 7.03
CA GLY A 47 -9.79 16.71 6.65
C GLY A 47 -9.70 16.45 5.15
N GLY A 48 -10.14 17.41 4.33
CA GLY A 48 -9.96 17.36 2.88
C GLY A 48 -8.47 17.27 2.48
N PHE A 49 -7.62 18.12 3.06
CA PHE A 49 -6.17 18.05 2.83
C PHE A 49 -5.55 16.75 3.36
N ALA A 50 -6.04 16.21 4.47
CA ALA A 50 -5.57 14.93 5.01
C ALA A 50 -5.84 13.76 4.04
N VAL A 51 -6.99 13.74 3.37
CA VAL A 51 -7.29 12.74 2.33
C VAL A 51 -6.34 12.86 1.15
N VAL A 52 -6.07 14.08 0.68
CA VAL A 52 -5.13 14.32 -0.42
C VAL A 52 -3.72 13.87 -0.02
N ALA A 53 -3.26 14.21 1.19
CA ALA A 53 -1.97 13.77 1.71
C ALA A 53 -1.87 12.24 1.82
N ALA A 54 -2.94 11.57 2.25
CA ALA A 54 -3.00 10.11 2.30
C ALA A 54 -2.94 9.47 0.91
N LEU A 55 -3.59 10.06 -0.09
CA LEU A 55 -3.48 9.61 -1.49
C LEU A 55 -2.05 9.73 -2.01
N VAL A 56 -1.41 10.88 -1.79
CA VAL A 56 0.00 11.09 -2.16
C VAL A 56 0.89 10.08 -1.44
N GLY A 57 0.71 9.90 -0.13
CA GLY A 57 1.43 8.93 0.68
C GLY A 57 1.25 7.49 0.18
N PHE A 58 0.05 7.10 -0.25
CA PHE A 58 -0.21 5.78 -0.83
C PHE A 58 0.56 5.56 -2.14
N ILE A 59 0.63 6.58 -3.01
CA ILE A 59 1.41 6.49 -4.24
C ILE A 59 2.90 6.27 -3.92
N PHE A 60 3.44 7.03 -2.96
CA PHE A 60 4.83 6.85 -2.51
C PHE A 60 5.06 5.48 -1.85
N LEU A 61 4.09 4.97 -1.07
CA LEU A 61 4.14 3.62 -0.50
C LEU A 61 4.25 2.58 -1.60
N MET A 62 3.41 2.65 -2.63
CA MET A 62 3.43 1.70 -3.75
C MET A 62 4.72 1.81 -4.57
N ALA A 63 5.23 3.03 -4.78
CA ALA A 63 6.54 3.24 -5.41
C ALA A 63 7.66 2.58 -4.60
N GLY A 64 7.67 2.76 -3.28
CA GLY A 64 8.63 2.12 -2.38
C GLY A 64 8.52 0.60 -2.36
N ILE A 65 7.30 0.05 -2.34
CA ILE A 65 7.06 -1.40 -2.43
C ILE A 65 7.60 -1.96 -3.75
N GLY A 66 7.38 -1.26 -4.87
CA GLY A 66 7.91 -1.65 -6.18
C GLY A 66 9.43 -1.76 -6.16
N VAL A 67 10.11 -0.71 -5.68
CA VAL A 67 11.59 -0.69 -5.55
C VAL A 67 12.08 -1.80 -4.62
N TRP A 68 11.40 -2.04 -3.49
CA TRP A 68 11.78 -3.09 -2.54
C TRP A 68 11.65 -4.50 -3.11
N LEU A 69 10.58 -4.75 -3.88
CA LEU A 69 10.38 -6.03 -4.56
C LEU A 69 11.47 -6.28 -5.60
N ASP A 70 11.79 -5.29 -6.43
CA ASP A 70 12.84 -5.42 -7.46
C ASP A 70 14.19 -5.77 -6.83
N ASN A 71 14.53 -5.16 -5.69
CA ASN A 71 15.79 -5.42 -5.00
C ASN A 71 15.83 -6.82 -4.36
N THR A 72 14.69 -7.31 -3.86
CA THR A 72 14.60 -8.66 -3.28
C THR A 72 14.74 -9.74 -4.36
N THR A 73 14.25 -9.48 -5.58
CA THR A 73 14.39 -10.40 -6.71
C THR A 73 15.85 -10.50 -7.18
N ALA A 74 16.62 -9.40 -7.15
CA ALA A 74 18.04 -9.40 -7.53
C ALA A 74 18.91 -10.30 -6.63
N ASP A 75 18.68 -10.26 -5.31
CA ASP A 75 19.39 -11.12 -4.34
C ASP A 75 19.14 -12.63 -4.56
N THR A 76 18.02 -12.99 -5.20
CA THR A 76 17.67 -14.41 -5.45
C THR A 76 18.30 -14.94 -6.74
N ALA A 77 18.57 -14.06 -7.72
CA ALA A 77 19.22 -14.44 -8.97
C ALA A 77 20.72 -14.76 -8.78
N GLU A 78 21.40 -14.01 -7.90
CA GLU A 78 22.82 -14.23 -7.58
C GLU A 78 23.07 -15.59 -6.90
N THR A 79 22.05 -16.14 -6.22
CA THR A 79 22.14 -17.46 -5.58
C THR A 79 21.89 -18.65 -6.52
N ASP A 80 21.29 -18.43 -7.69
CA ASP A 80 20.96 -19.49 -8.66
C ASP A 80 22.12 -19.75 -9.63
N ASP A 81 22.90 -18.70 -9.98
CA ASP A 81 24.14 -18.81 -10.77
C ASP A 81 25.33 -19.34 -9.96
N ALA A 82 25.18 -19.50 -8.65
CA ALA A 82 26.19 -20.07 -7.75
C ALA A 82 26.04 -21.59 -7.57
N ASP A 83 25.68 -22.33 -8.63
CA ASP A 83 25.95 -23.77 -8.74
C ASP A 83 27.26 -24.02 -9.51
N PRO A 84 28.41 -24.10 -8.81
CA PRO A 84 29.65 -24.57 -9.39
C PRO A 84 29.82 -26.09 -9.14
N THR A 85 29.08 -26.95 -9.84
CA THR A 85 29.40 -28.39 -9.98
C THR A 85 28.98 -28.87 -11.37
N GLU A 86 29.86 -29.03 -12.36
CA GLU A 86 30.68 -30.25 -12.63
C GLU A 86 30.09 -31.57 -12.13
#